data_AF-A0A2H0U0F5-F1
#
_entry.id   AF-A0A2H0U0F5-F1
#
_cell.length_a   1.000
_cell.length_b   1.000
_cell.length_c   1.000
_cell.angle_alpha   90.00
_cell.angle_beta   90.00
_cell.angle_gamma   90.00
#
_symmetry.space_group_name_H-M   'P 1'
#
loop_
_entity.id
_entity.type
_entity.pdbx_description
1 polymer ?
#
loop_
_entity_poly.entity_id
_entity_poly.type
_entity_poly.pdbx_seq_one_letter_code
_entity_poly.pdbx_strand_id
1 'polypeptide(L)'
;MKKSLLYLGMVVIPILFFNTVKAETNLTVPFTTQSPYGHWIAPWDNACEETSTTMIDKYYQNYSSKTLEPDDAGPAIMRLVKLEDNFLGFNKDTNASQLAYIINNFLPWEAKLVENPTLEQLKHEIDTRHPIIVPVYVPNLYNPYYSNNFYYHVLVISGYDDNTKEF
;
A
#
# COMPACT_ATOMS: atom_id res chain seq x y z
N MET A 1 -56.83 -7.69 44.28
CA MET A 1 -56.34 -7.45 42.90
C MET A 1 -54.81 -7.39 42.92
N LYS A 2 -54.12 -8.48 42.51
CA LYS A 2 -52.65 -8.50 42.36
C LYS A 2 -52.33 -8.26 40.89
N LYS A 3 -51.67 -7.15 40.56
CA LYS A 3 -51.13 -6.91 39.22
C LYS A 3 -49.69 -7.44 39.19
N SER A 4 -49.45 -8.48 38.39
CA SER A 4 -48.11 -8.95 38.05
C SER A 4 -47.56 -8.06 36.94
N LEU A 5 -46.40 -7.45 37.16
CA LEU A 5 -45.66 -6.67 36.18
C LEU A 5 -44.61 -7.60 35.57
N LEU A 6 -44.80 -8.05 34.32
CA LEU A 6 -43.78 -8.78 33.57
C LEU A 6 -42.69 -7.81 33.13
N TYR A 7 -41.48 -8.00 33.63
CA TYR A 7 -40.28 -7.38 33.05
C TYR A 7 -39.79 -8.24 31.89
N LEU A 8 -39.86 -7.71 30.67
CA LEU A 8 -39.27 -8.31 29.48
C LEU A 8 -37.77 -7.95 29.47
N GLY A 9 -36.92 -8.88 29.92
CA GLY A 9 -35.47 -8.70 29.86
C GLY A 9 -34.99 -8.78 28.40
N MET A 10 -34.46 -7.68 27.87
CA MET A 10 -33.86 -7.63 26.55
C MET A 10 -32.45 -8.22 26.62
N VAL A 11 -32.27 -9.44 26.11
CA VAL A 11 -30.97 -10.09 26.01
C VAL A 11 -30.23 -9.51 24.81
N VAL A 12 -29.14 -8.78 25.07
CA VAL A 12 -28.22 -8.33 24.03
C VAL A 12 -27.21 -9.45 23.80
N ILE A 13 -27.33 -10.15 22.67
CA ILE A 13 -26.35 -11.15 22.25
C ILE A 13 -25.21 -10.43 21.52
N PRO A 14 -23.95 -10.53 21.98
CA PRO A 14 -22.82 -9.95 21.26
C PRO A 14 -22.64 -10.75 19.95
N ILE A 15 -22.80 -10.06 18.82
CA ILE A 15 -22.50 -10.63 17.50
C ILE A 15 -20.98 -10.65 17.36
N LEU A 16 -20.39 -11.85 17.37
CA LEU A 16 -18.99 -12.06 17.04
C LEU A 16 -18.82 -11.91 15.52
N PHE A 17 -18.16 -10.84 15.08
CA PHE A 17 -17.74 -10.68 13.69
C PHE A 17 -16.50 -11.53 13.46
N PHE A 18 -16.65 -12.65 12.76
CA PHE A 18 -15.52 -13.36 12.18
C PHE A 18 -15.15 -12.66 10.87
N ASN A 19 -13.95 -12.07 10.81
CA ASN A 19 -13.41 -11.54 9.56
C ASN A 19 -13.06 -12.72 8.65
N THR A 20 -13.91 -13.00 7.66
CA THR A 20 -13.64 -14.02 6.64
C THR A 20 -12.68 -13.43 5.61
N VAL A 21 -11.44 -13.89 5.60
CA VAL A 21 -10.46 -13.59 4.55
C VAL A 21 -10.76 -14.49 3.34
N LYS A 22 -10.58 -13.97 2.12
CA LYS A 22 -10.76 -14.75 0.87
C LYS A 22 -9.59 -15.72 0.65
N ALA A 23 -9.73 -16.63 -0.31
CA ALA A 23 -8.64 -17.52 -0.72
C ALA A 23 -7.64 -16.82 -1.65
N GLU A 24 -8.10 -15.82 -2.39
CA GLU A 24 -7.31 -15.03 -3.32
C GLU A 24 -8.01 -13.66 -3.50
N THR A 25 -7.22 -12.60 -3.55
CA THR A 25 -7.68 -11.27 -3.98
C THR A 25 -6.58 -10.60 -4.79
N ASN A 26 -6.95 -9.89 -5.86
CA ASN A 26 -6.03 -9.12 -6.67
C ASN A 26 -6.64 -7.74 -7.01
N LEU A 27 -5.97 -6.68 -6.58
CA LEU A 27 -6.33 -5.29 -6.85
C LEU A 27 -5.66 -4.84 -8.14
N THR A 28 -6.41 -4.14 -9.00
CA THR A 28 -5.89 -3.65 -10.29
C THR A 28 -5.08 -2.36 -10.10
N VAL A 29 -3.99 -2.45 -9.34
CA VAL A 29 -3.03 -1.35 -9.18
C VAL A 29 -2.21 -1.23 -10.47
N PRO A 30 -2.17 -0.06 -11.13
CA PRO A 30 -1.41 0.10 -12.36
C PRO A 30 0.09 0.08 -12.06
N PHE A 31 0.86 -0.60 -12.92
CA PHE A 31 2.30 -0.73 -12.78
C PHE A 31 3.04 0.38 -13.53
N THR A 32 4.12 0.90 -12.94
CA THR A 32 5.16 1.66 -13.63
C THR A 32 6.53 1.42 -12.98
N THR A 33 7.59 1.72 -13.71
CA THR A 33 8.96 1.72 -13.18
C THR A 33 9.30 3.06 -12.53
N GLN A 34 10.17 3.07 -11.52
CA GLN A 34 10.69 4.30 -10.91
C GLN A 34 11.48 5.19 -11.89
N SER A 35 11.84 4.63 -13.05
CA SER A 35 12.41 5.36 -14.17
C SER A 35 11.50 5.27 -15.39
N PRO A 36 10.39 6.03 -15.45
CA PRO A 36 9.38 5.90 -16.50
C PRO A 36 9.93 6.10 -17.91
N TYR A 37 10.95 6.95 -18.04
CA TYR A 37 11.62 7.26 -19.31
C TYR A 37 12.91 6.45 -19.53
N GLY A 38 13.26 5.53 -18.64
CA GLY A 38 14.47 4.69 -18.72
C GLY A 38 15.78 5.37 -18.32
N HIS A 39 15.74 6.54 -17.69
CA HIS A 39 16.89 7.25 -17.14
C HIS A 39 17.14 6.88 -15.67
N TRP A 40 18.17 6.07 -15.41
CA TRP A 40 18.55 5.64 -14.05
C TRP A 40 19.57 6.60 -13.43
N ILE A 41 19.12 7.81 -13.15
CA ILE A 41 19.88 8.88 -12.49
C ILE A 41 18.97 9.59 -11.50
N ALA A 42 19.55 10.28 -10.52
CA ALA A 42 18.78 11.09 -9.58
C ALA A 42 17.83 12.08 -10.29
N PRO A 43 16.58 12.24 -9.82
CA PRO A 43 16.00 11.56 -8.64
C PRO A 43 15.46 10.14 -8.91
N TRP A 44 15.36 9.71 -10.16
CA TRP A 44 14.69 8.46 -10.57
C TRP A 44 15.31 7.18 -10.00
N ASP A 45 16.62 7.16 -9.75
CA ASP A 45 17.33 6.01 -9.19
C ASP A 45 17.07 5.79 -7.69
N ASN A 46 16.42 6.75 -7.00
CA ASN A 46 16.04 6.64 -5.59
C ASN A 46 14.52 6.77 -5.37
N ALA A 47 13.70 6.88 -6.43
CA ALA A 47 12.29 7.25 -6.32
C ALA A 47 11.32 6.07 -6.07
N CYS A 48 11.71 5.04 -5.33
CA CYS A 48 10.89 3.82 -5.21
C CYS A 48 9.64 4.00 -4.32
N GLU A 49 9.74 4.85 -3.30
CA GLU A 49 8.69 5.30 -2.40
C GLU A 49 7.63 6.10 -3.16
N GLU A 50 8.05 7.08 -3.95
CA GLU A 50 7.18 7.94 -4.74
C GLU A 50 6.52 7.17 -5.87
N THR A 51 7.23 6.21 -6.46
CA THR A 51 6.67 5.33 -7.49
C THR A 51 5.59 4.43 -6.91
N SER A 52 5.86 3.79 -5.76
CA SER A 52 4.87 2.97 -5.05
C SER A 52 3.63 3.78 -4.67
N THR A 53 3.83 4.99 -4.16
CA THR A 53 2.75 5.93 -3.82
C THR A 53 1.97 6.37 -5.05
N THR A 54 2.66 6.63 -6.17
CA THR A 54 2.03 7.01 -7.45
C THR A 54 1.14 5.89 -8.00
N MET A 55 1.60 4.64 -7.96
CA MET A 55 0.81 3.49 -8.40
C MET A 55 -0.50 3.37 -7.60
N ILE A 56 -0.44 3.53 -6.27
CA ILE A 56 -1.60 3.49 -5.38
C ILE A 56 -2.53 4.69 -5.59
N ASP A 57 -1.96 5.89 -5.76
CA ASP A 57 -2.75 7.10 -6.05
C ASP A 57 -3.57 6.94 -7.35
N LYS A 58 -2.97 6.33 -8.38
CA LYS A 58 -3.65 6.02 -9.64
C LYS A 58 -4.67 4.89 -9.53
N TYR A 59 -4.43 3.91 -8.67
CA TYR A 59 -5.44 2.93 -8.30
C TYR A 59 -6.69 3.60 -7.69
N TYR A 60 -6.53 4.50 -6.73
CA TYR A 60 -7.68 5.21 -6.13
C TYR A 60 -8.38 6.18 -7.09
N GLN A 61 -7.67 6.67 -8.11
CA GLN A 61 -8.24 7.46 -9.20
C GLN A 61 -8.96 6.60 -10.27
N ASN A 62 -9.02 5.27 -10.10
CA ASN A 62 -9.58 4.33 -11.08
C ASN A 62 -8.93 4.46 -12.46
N TYR A 63 -7.60 4.55 -12.50
CA TYR A 63 -6.85 4.59 -13.75
C TYR A 63 -7.19 3.37 -14.63
N SER A 64 -7.44 3.61 -15.92
CA SER A 64 -8.13 2.64 -16.79
C SER A 64 -7.25 1.50 -17.32
N SER A 65 -5.93 1.61 -17.18
CA SER A 65 -4.95 0.64 -17.70
C SER A 65 -4.21 -0.06 -16.56
N LYS A 66 -3.74 -1.29 -16.81
CA LYS A 66 -2.84 -2.01 -15.90
C LYS A 66 -1.41 -1.46 -15.91
N THR A 67 -1.06 -0.69 -16.93
CA THR A 67 0.23 -0.01 -17.04
C THR A 67 -0.01 1.49 -16.95
N LEU A 68 0.68 2.16 -16.04
CA LEU A 68 0.70 3.60 -15.96
C LEU A 68 1.78 4.13 -16.92
N GLU A 69 1.33 4.79 -17.97
CA GLU A 69 2.17 5.26 -19.06
C GLU A 69 3.20 6.30 -18.59
N PRO A 70 4.39 6.39 -19.22
CA PRO A 70 5.45 7.29 -18.77
C PRO A 70 5.04 8.76 -18.61
N ASP A 71 4.21 9.27 -19.52
CA ASP A 71 3.75 10.67 -19.50
C ASP A 71 2.79 10.97 -18.35
N ASP A 72 2.14 9.95 -17.78
CA ASP A 72 1.33 10.07 -16.56
C ASP A 72 2.16 9.79 -15.29
N ALA A 73 3.06 8.80 -15.34
CA ALA A 73 3.90 8.38 -14.22
C ALA A 73 4.93 9.45 -13.84
N GLY A 74 5.69 9.94 -14.82
CA GLY A 74 6.81 10.86 -14.60
C GLY A 74 6.42 12.14 -13.85
N PRO A 75 5.38 12.88 -14.27
CA PRO A 75 4.92 14.06 -13.56
C PRO A 75 4.38 13.76 -12.16
N ALA A 76 3.71 12.62 -11.96
CA ALA A 76 3.17 12.23 -10.66
C ALA A 76 4.27 11.87 -9.65
N ILE A 77 5.26 11.08 -10.07
CA ILE A 77 6.45 10.77 -9.26
C ILE A 77 7.20 12.06 -8.92
N MET A 78 7.47 12.91 -9.90
CA MET A 78 8.19 14.17 -9.68
C MET A 78 7.42 15.15 -8.77
N ARG A 79 6.09 15.08 -8.73
CA ARG A 79 5.30 15.85 -7.76
C ARG A 79 5.59 15.40 -6.33
N LEU A 80 5.67 14.09 -6.08
CA LEU A 80 5.98 13.55 -4.75
C LEU A 80 7.43 13.86 -4.34
N VAL A 81 8.40 13.67 -5.24
CA VAL A 81 9.81 14.05 -5.03
C VAL A 81 9.92 15.50 -4.55
N LYS A 82 9.19 16.42 -5.21
CA LYS A 82 9.15 17.84 -4.80
C LYS A 82 8.48 18.07 -3.45
N LEU A 83 7.47 17.28 -3.08
CA LEU A 83 6.88 17.37 -1.75
C LEU A 83 7.89 16.93 -0.68
N GLU A 84 8.61 15.83 -0.92
CA GLU A 84 9.67 15.38 -0.01
C GLU A 84 10.79 16.41 0.13
N ASP A 85 11.29 16.97 -0.96
CA ASP A 85 12.28 18.04 -0.93
C ASP A 85 11.81 19.27 -0.13
N ASN A 86 10.55 19.67 -0.31
CA ASN A 86 10.01 20.87 0.33
C ASN A 86 9.69 20.67 1.82
N PHE A 87 9.24 19.48 2.22
CA PHE A 87 8.69 19.25 3.55
C PHE A 87 9.55 18.35 4.45
N LEU A 88 10.42 17.53 3.86
CA LEU A 88 11.42 16.72 4.57
C LEU A 88 12.84 17.27 4.38
N GLY A 89 13.09 18.00 3.29
CA GLY A 89 14.40 18.53 2.93
C GLY A 89 15.27 17.57 2.13
N PHE A 90 14.74 16.39 1.77
CA PHE A 90 15.41 15.35 0.98
C PHE A 90 14.35 14.37 0.42
N ASN A 91 14.70 13.61 -0.60
CA ASN A 91 13.84 12.64 -1.32
C ASN A 91 14.48 11.25 -1.47
N LYS A 92 15.53 10.97 -0.71
CA LYS A 92 16.29 9.72 -0.80
C LYS A 92 15.97 8.81 0.37
N ASP A 93 15.54 7.58 0.06
CA ASP A 93 15.31 6.49 1.00
C ASP A 93 14.38 6.92 2.17
N THR A 94 13.22 7.53 1.84
CA THR A 94 12.29 7.98 2.87
C THR A 94 11.68 6.78 3.60
N ASN A 95 11.74 6.81 4.94
CA ASN A 95 11.21 5.71 5.73
C ASN A 95 9.67 5.72 5.75
N ALA A 96 9.07 4.61 6.21
CA ALA A 96 7.62 4.46 6.23
C ALA A 96 6.86 5.56 7.02
N SER A 97 7.46 6.14 8.07
CA SER A 97 6.84 7.24 8.82
C SER A 97 6.85 8.54 8.02
N GLN A 98 7.93 8.82 7.29
CA GLN A 98 8.05 9.99 6.41
C GLN A 98 7.11 9.88 5.21
N LEU A 99 7.02 8.68 4.61
CA LEU A 99 6.09 8.44 3.52
C LEU A 99 4.63 8.62 3.97
N ALA A 100 4.26 8.08 5.14
CA ALA A 100 2.93 8.29 5.72
C ALA A 100 2.65 9.78 5.99
N TYR A 101 3.66 10.54 6.46
CA TYR A 101 3.54 11.99 6.62
C TYR A 101 3.22 12.69 5.30
N ILE A 102 3.94 12.37 4.21
CA ILE A 102 3.70 12.96 2.90
C ILE A 102 2.30 12.62 2.37
N ILE A 103 1.91 11.36 2.44
CA ILE A 103 0.58 10.90 2.01
C ILE A 103 -0.51 11.66 2.78
N ASN A 104 -0.47 11.62 4.11
CA ASN A 104 -1.55 12.13 4.96
C ASN A 104 -1.71 13.66 4.92
N ASN A 105 -0.68 14.40 4.51
CA ASN A 105 -0.74 15.86 4.42
C ASN A 105 -1.03 16.37 3.00
N PHE A 106 -0.77 15.60 1.95
CA PHE A 106 -0.75 16.12 0.56
C PHE A 106 -1.53 15.29 -0.47
N LEU A 107 -2.05 14.13 -0.10
CA LEU A 107 -2.88 13.28 -0.96
C LEU A 107 -4.33 13.19 -0.44
N PRO A 108 -5.31 12.87 -1.30
CA PRO A 108 -6.73 12.81 -0.92
C PRO A 108 -7.11 11.53 -0.15
N TRP A 109 -6.13 10.69 0.18
CA TRP A 109 -6.27 9.43 0.90
C TRP A 109 -5.18 9.33 1.98
N GLU A 110 -5.38 8.47 2.96
CA GLU A 110 -4.48 8.32 4.10
C GLU A 110 -3.72 6.98 4.07
N ALA A 111 -2.53 7.00 4.66
CA ALA A 111 -1.72 5.84 4.98
C ALA A 111 -1.63 5.67 6.49
N LYS A 112 -1.80 4.43 6.93
CA LYS A 112 -1.60 4.00 8.31
C LYS A 112 -0.30 3.22 8.42
N LEU A 113 0.60 3.68 9.29
CA LEU A 113 1.80 2.91 9.63
C LEU A 113 1.41 1.71 10.50
N VAL A 114 1.83 0.51 10.09
CA VAL A 114 1.62 -0.73 10.84
C VAL A 114 2.98 -1.41 11.00
N GLU A 115 3.43 -1.55 12.24
CA GLU A 115 4.66 -2.28 12.55
C GLU A 115 4.36 -3.76 12.77
N ASN A 116 5.21 -4.63 12.24
CA ASN A 116 5.10 -6.10 12.35
C ASN A 116 3.69 -6.64 12.05
N PRO A 117 3.10 -6.34 10.88
CA PRO A 117 1.79 -6.84 10.53
C PRO A 117 1.78 -8.37 10.42
N THR A 118 0.68 -8.98 10.84
CA THR A 118 0.38 -10.41 10.60
C THR A 118 -0.08 -10.63 9.17
N LEU A 119 0.02 -11.85 8.65
CA LEU A 119 -0.46 -12.19 7.30
C LEU A 119 -1.97 -11.93 7.17
N GLU A 120 -2.74 -12.23 8.22
CA GLU A 120 -4.18 -12.00 8.26
C GLU A 120 -4.51 -10.50 8.17
N GLN A 121 -3.71 -9.63 8.79
CA GLN A 121 -3.87 -8.17 8.66
C GLN A 121 -3.57 -7.71 7.23
N LEU A 122 -2.50 -8.19 6.61
CA LEU A 122 -2.18 -7.82 5.22
C LEU A 122 -3.30 -8.24 4.27
N LYS A 123 -3.77 -9.48 4.36
CA LYS A 123 -4.87 -9.97 3.53
C LYS A 123 -6.17 -9.21 3.77
N HIS A 124 -6.45 -8.82 5.02
CA HIS A 124 -7.62 -8.02 5.35
C HIS A 124 -7.61 -6.65 4.65
N GLU A 125 -6.47 -5.96 4.64
CA GLU A 125 -6.32 -4.69 3.92
C GLU A 125 -6.55 -4.89 2.40
N ILE A 126 -5.97 -5.94 1.81
CA ILE A 126 -6.18 -6.26 0.40
C ILE A 126 -7.65 -6.59 0.10
N ASP A 127 -8.30 -7.41 0.93
CA ASP A 127 -9.72 -7.79 0.80
C ASP A 127 -10.67 -6.59 0.92
N THR A 128 -10.26 -5.58 1.69
CA THR A 128 -10.97 -4.31 1.87
C THR A 128 -10.54 -3.23 0.89
N ARG A 129 -9.78 -3.60 -0.15
CA ARG A 129 -9.37 -2.76 -1.28
C ARG A 129 -8.33 -1.69 -0.94
N HIS A 130 -7.50 -1.94 0.08
CA HIS A 130 -6.37 -1.09 0.45
C HIS A 130 -5.05 -1.76 0.02
N PRO A 131 -4.39 -1.30 -1.06
CA PRO A 131 -3.05 -1.76 -1.41
C PRO A 131 -2.05 -1.36 -0.32
N ILE A 132 -0.98 -2.14 -0.18
CA ILE A 132 0.00 -1.95 0.89
C ILE A 132 1.33 -1.52 0.30
N ILE A 133 1.92 -0.44 0.83
CA ILE A 133 3.30 -0.06 0.57
C ILE A 133 4.19 -0.78 1.58
N VAL A 134 5.18 -1.53 1.10
CA VAL A 134 6.08 -2.31 1.96
C VAL A 134 7.55 -2.00 1.64
N PRO A 135 8.29 -1.39 2.58
CA PRO A 135 9.74 -1.37 2.53
C PRO A 135 10.29 -2.77 2.78
N VAL A 136 11.21 -3.21 1.93
CA VAL A 136 11.74 -4.58 1.95
C VAL A 136 13.26 -4.59 1.93
N TYR A 137 13.83 -5.57 2.62
CA TYR A 137 15.20 -6.00 2.37
C TYR A 137 15.17 -7.03 1.25
N VAL A 138 15.54 -6.61 0.04
CA VAL A 138 15.37 -7.37 -1.20
C VAL A 138 16.01 -8.77 -1.14
N PRO A 139 17.20 -8.99 -0.55
CA PRO A 139 17.76 -10.34 -0.46
C PRO A 139 16.89 -11.35 0.31
N ASN A 140 15.99 -10.89 1.19
CA ASN A 140 15.06 -11.76 1.91
C ASN A 140 13.85 -12.17 1.06
N LEU A 141 13.64 -11.58 -0.11
CA LEU A 141 12.54 -11.97 -1.01
C LEU A 141 12.84 -13.25 -1.79
N TYR A 142 14.10 -13.70 -1.83
CA TYR A 142 14.55 -14.87 -2.61
C TYR A 142 14.06 -14.86 -4.07
N ASN A 143 13.85 -13.67 -4.64
CA ASN A 143 13.29 -13.51 -5.97
C ASN A 143 14.44 -13.44 -7.01
N PRO A 144 14.45 -14.33 -8.02
CA PRO A 144 15.56 -14.46 -8.97
C PRO A 144 15.75 -13.26 -9.89
N TYR A 145 14.79 -12.34 -9.95
CA TYR A 145 14.86 -11.13 -10.76
C TYR A 145 15.62 -9.99 -10.09
N TYR A 146 15.87 -10.05 -8.78
CA TYR A 146 16.67 -9.05 -8.09
C TYR A 146 18.14 -9.44 -7.99
N SER A 147 19.02 -8.47 -8.24
CA SER A 147 20.47 -8.65 -8.08
C SER A 147 20.87 -8.65 -6.61
N ASN A 148 21.86 -9.47 -6.24
CA ASN A 148 22.41 -9.56 -4.88
C ASN A 148 23.05 -8.25 -4.36
N ASN A 149 23.26 -7.25 -5.22
CA ASN A 149 23.82 -5.95 -4.85
C ASN A 149 22.75 -4.87 -4.63
N PHE A 150 21.47 -5.26 -4.60
CA PHE A 150 20.34 -4.38 -4.34
C PHE A 150 19.71 -4.79 -3.01
N TYR A 151 19.79 -3.91 -2.01
CA TYR A 151 19.47 -4.26 -0.62
C TYR A 151 18.11 -3.75 -0.17
N TYR A 152 17.79 -2.51 -0.48
CA TYR A 152 16.58 -1.84 -0.03
C TYR A 152 15.70 -1.51 -1.23
N HIS A 153 14.40 -1.71 -1.06
CA HIS A 153 13.40 -1.29 -2.03
C HIS A 153 12.05 -1.09 -1.37
N VAL A 154 11.14 -0.45 -2.09
CA VAL A 154 9.74 -0.30 -1.69
C VAL A 154 8.86 -0.88 -2.77
N LEU A 155 7.95 -1.76 -2.36
CA LEU A 155 7.03 -2.48 -3.23
C LEU A 155 5.59 -2.16 -2.89
N VAL A 156 4.70 -2.43 -3.84
CA VAL A 156 3.25 -2.44 -3.61
C VAL A 156 2.77 -3.88 -3.60
N ILE A 157 2.19 -4.30 -2.47
CA ILE A 157 1.40 -5.53 -2.41
C ILE A 157 -0.01 -5.16 -2.88
N SER A 158 -0.45 -5.83 -3.95
CA SER A 158 -1.75 -5.61 -4.58
C SER A 158 -2.63 -6.86 -4.56
N GLY A 159 -2.11 -8.00 -4.13
CA GLY A 159 -2.88 -9.24 -4.07
C GLY A 159 -2.28 -10.27 -3.12
N TYR A 160 -2.93 -11.43 -3.08
CA TYR A 160 -2.40 -12.66 -2.49
C TYR A 160 -3.14 -13.87 -3.07
N ASP A 161 -2.50 -15.04 -3.02
CA ASP A 161 -3.09 -16.35 -3.33
C ASP A 161 -2.65 -17.37 -2.26
N ASP A 162 -3.61 -17.92 -1.52
CA ASP A 162 -3.35 -18.89 -0.45
C ASP A 162 -2.96 -20.29 -0.95
N ASN A 163 -3.32 -20.62 -2.19
CA ASN A 163 -2.95 -21.88 -2.80
C ASN A 163 -1.47 -21.89 -3.15
N THR A 164 -0.97 -20.80 -3.73
CA THR A 164 0.44 -20.65 -4.10
C THR A 164 1.30 -20.09 -2.96
N LYS A 165 0.67 -19.51 -1.93
CA LYS A 165 1.31 -18.83 -0.79
C LYS A 165 2.12 -17.61 -1.23
N GLU A 166 1.56 -16.85 -2.14
CA GLU A 166 2.18 -15.67 -2.73
C GLU A 166 1.42 -14.39 -2.37
N PHE A 167 2.14 -13.26 -2.39
CA PHE A 167 1.64 -11.89 -2.30
C PHE A 167 2.12 -11.11 -3.52
#